data_AF-W7T973-F1
#
_entry.id   AF-W7T973-F1
#
_cell.length_a   1.000
_cell.length_b   1.000
_cell.length_c   1.000
_cell.angle_alpha   90.00
_cell.angle_beta   90.00
_cell.angle_gamma   90.00
#
_symmetry.space_group_name_H-M   'P 1'
#
loop_
_entity.id
_entity.type
_entity.pdbx_description
1 polymer ?
#
loop_
_entity_poly.entity_id
_entity_poly.type
_entity_poly.pdbx_seq_one_letter_code
_entity_poly.pdbx_strand_id
1 'polypeptide(L)'
;MGRMHSKGKGMASSAIPYKRTPPSWAKATAKDVEEHVCKLAKKGLTPSNIGVILRDSYGIAQVKAVTGSKILRLLKKNLLAPEIPEDLYMLIKKAVAVRKHLERNRKDKDSKFRLILIESRIHRLVRRVGDGGNEGGEGRRGGDREEGRDRAWGGRKEWRSKYT
;
A
#
# COMPACT_ATOMS: atom_id res chain seq x y z
N MET A 1 14.60 0.70 7.60
CA MET A 1 13.89 -0.21 6.67
C MET A 1 14.56 -1.57 6.71
N GLY A 2 13.99 -2.53 7.46
CA GLY A 2 14.22 -3.97 7.31
C GLY A 2 13.94 -4.83 8.56
N ARG A 3 13.58 -6.13 8.49
CA ARG A 3 12.71 -6.81 7.49
C ARG A 3 11.94 -7.97 8.14
N MET A 4 10.68 -8.14 7.74
CA MET A 4 9.85 -9.31 8.08
C MET A 4 10.50 -10.66 7.73
N HIS A 5 11.29 -10.72 6.64
CA HIS A 5 11.96 -11.92 6.17
C HIS A 5 13.47 -11.67 5.95
N SER A 6 14.15 -11.01 6.90
CA SER A 6 15.63 -10.94 6.89
C SER A 6 16.20 -10.73 8.27
N LYS A 7 17.50 -11.02 8.40
CA LYS A 7 18.28 -10.85 9.63
C LYS A 7 18.78 -9.42 9.89
N GLY A 8 18.61 -8.49 8.96
CA GLY A 8 19.09 -7.11 9.11
C GLY A 8 18.33 -6.30 10.16
N LYS A 9 19.04 -5.48 10.94
CA LYS A 9 18.50 -4.64 12.05
C LYS A 9 18.42 -3.14 11.70
N GLY A 10 18.38 -2.79 10.42
CA GLY A 10 18.48 -1.40 9.96
C GLY A 10 17.27 -0.53 10.32
N MET A 11 17.48 0.49 11.16
CA MET A 11 16.50 1.51 11.52
C MET A 11 16.67 2.72 10.60
N ALA A 12 15.71 2.90 9.69
CA ALA A 12 15.65 4.04 8.78
C ALA A 12 14.19 4.24 8.40
N SER A 13 13.64 5.40 8.75
CA SER A 13 12.26 5.82 8.51
C SER A 13 12.19 7.34 8.52
N SER A 14 11.18 7.91 7.84
CA SER A 14 10.92 9.34 7.92
C SER A 14 10.51 9.74 9.35
N ALA A 15 11.12 10.79 9.90
CA ALA A 15 10.69 11.44 11.13
C ALA A 15 9.75 12.61 10.78
N ILE A 16 8.49 12.51 11.18
CA ILE A 16 7.49 13.55 10.91
C ILE A 16 7.71 14.69 11.90
N PRO A 17 7.65 15.98 11.47
CA PRO A 17 7.72 17.11 12.39
C PRO A 17 6.64 17.04 13.47
N TYR A 18 6.97 17.56 14.66
CA TYR A 18 6.01 17.60 15.77
C TYR A 18 4.78 18.46 15.44
N LYS A 19 5.01 19.64 14.85
CA LYS A 19 3.96 20.57 14.42
C LYS A 19 3.20 19.97 13.23
N ARG A 20 1.89 19.78 13.42
CA ARG A 20 0.98 19.19 12.39
C ARG A 20 0.24 20.23 11.55
N THR A 21 0.35 21.51 11.89
CA THR A 21 -0.22 22.59 11.11
C THR A 21 0.69 22.94 9.93
N PRO A 22 0.11 23.36 8.78
CA PRO A 22 0.90 23.77 7.65
C PRO A 22 1.76 25.00 8.01
N PRO A 23 2.97 25.11 7.45
CA PRO A 23 3.81 26.27 7.67
C PRO A 23 3.18 27.51 7.03
N SER A 24 3.42 28.69 7.61
CA SER A 24 2.82 29.96 7.17
C SER A 24 3.17 30.37 5.74
N TRP A 25 4.31 29.91 5.22
CA TRP A 25 4.74 30.16 3.84
C TRP A 25 4.03 29.27 2.81
N ALA A 26 3.41 28.16 3.24
CA ALA A 26 2.65 27.30 2.35
C ALA A 26 1.27 27.91 2.10
N LYS A 27 1.11 28.59 0.96
CA LYS A 27 -0.13 29.24 0.54
C LYS A 27 -1.13 28.30 -0.16
N ALA A 28 -0.80 27.01 -0.29
CA ALA A 28 -1.66 26.05 -0.97
C ALA A 28 -2.95 25.82 -0.18
N THR A 29 -4.10 26.02 -0.82
CA THR A 29 -5.40 25.74 -0.20
C THR A 29 -5.73 24.25 -0.32
N ALA A 30 -6.65 23.76 0.52
CA ALA A 30 -7.07 22.36 0.46
C ALA A 30 -7.64 21.97 -0.91
N LYS A 31 -8.33 22.90 -1.59
CA LYS A 31 -8.90 22.70 -2.93
C LYS A 31 -7.81 22.50 -3.99
N ASP A 32 -6.76 23.33 -3.96
CA ASP A 32 -5.65 23.22 -4.91
C ASP A 32 -4.94 21.87 -4.78
N VAL A 33 -4.74 21.41 -3.54
CA VAL A 33 -4.11 20.11 -3.28
C VAL A 33 -4.98 18.96 -3.79
N GLU A 34 -6.30 19.02 -3.60
CA GLU A 34 -7.23 18.01 -4.13
C GLU A 34 -7.21 17.97 -5.66
N GLU A 35 -7.19 19.12 -6.33
CA GLU A 35 -7.10 19.19 -7.79
C GLU A 35 -5.79 18.58 -8.31
N HIS A 36 -4.65 18.93 -7.69
CA HIS A 36 -3.35 18.35 -8.05
C HIS A 36 -3.32 16.83 -7.85
N VAL A 37 -3.87 16.33 -6.74
CA VAL A 37 -3.99 14.88 -6.48
C VAL A 37 -4.82 14.20 -7.57
N CYS A 38 -5.97 14.76 -7.92
CA CYS A 38 -6.84 14.21 -8.97
C CYS A 38 -6.17 14.24 -10.35
N LYS A 39 -5.48 15.32 -10.70
CA LYS A 39 -4.74 15.44 -11.96
C LYS A 39 -3.62 14.40 -12.07
N LEU A 40 -2.87 14.18 -11.00
CA LEU A 40 -1.80 13.17 -10.97
C LEU A 40 -2.35 11.74 -10.96
N ALA A 41 -3.48 11.50 -10.30
CA ALA A 41 -4.16 10.20 -10.31
C ALA A 41 -4.71 9.84 -11.69
N LYS A 42 -5.28 10.81 -12.42
CA LYS A 42 -5.73 10.62 -13.82
C LYS A 42 -4.57 10.27 -14.77
N LYS A 43 -3.34 10.68 -14.46
CA LYS A 43 -2.13 10.26 -15.19
C LYS A 43 -1.70 8.82 -14.85
N GLY A 44 -2.38 8.12 -13.94
CA GLY A 44 -2.08 6.75 -13.54
C GLY A 44 -0.95 6.64 -12.51
N LEU A 45 -0.61 7.72 -11.79
CA LEU A 45 0.42 7.68 -10.76
C LEU A 45 -0.12 7.06 -9.47
N THR A 46 0.75 6.32 -8.77
CA THR A 46 0.37 5.68 -7.52
C THR A 46 0.29 6.68 -6.37
N PRO A 47 -0.57 6.44 -5.35
CA PRO A 47 -0.72 7.34 -4.20
C PRO A 47 0.61 7.67 -3.49
N SER A 48 1.51 6.70 -3.40
CA SER A 48 2.85 6.92 -2.82
C SER A 48 3.69 7.88 -3.67
N ASN A 49 3.67 7.72 -5.00
CA ASN A 49 4.40 8.60 -5.92
C ASN A 49 3.80 10.02 -5.94
N ILE A 50 2.46 10.14 -5.89
CA ILE A 50 1.76 11.43 -5.79
C ILE A 50 2.27 12.20 -4.56
N GLY A 51 2.38 11.55 -3.40
CA GLY A 51 2.89 12.18 -2.18
C GLY A 51 4.37 12.59 -2.24
N VAL A 52 5.17 11.99 -3.12
CA VAL A 52 6.56 12.41 -3.37
C VAL A 52 6.58 13.65 -4.26
N ILE A 53 5.84 13.65 -5.36
CA ILE A 53 5.76 14.79 -6.29
C ILE A 53 5.21 16.04 -5.60
N LEU A 54 4.17 15.89 -4.77
CA LEU A 54 3.61 17.01 -4.01
C LEU A 54 4.63 17.63 -3.03
N ARG A 55 5.54 16.82 -2.51
CA ARG A 55 6.58 17.28 -1.59
C ARG A 55 7.71 17.99 -2.33
N ASP A 56 8.19 17.38 -3.41
CA ASP A 56 9.41 17.81 -4.08
C ASP A 56 9.17 18.95 -5.08
N SER A 57 8.03 18.94 -5.78
CA SER A 57 7.71 19.96 -6.79
C SER A 57 6.80 21.08 -6.28
N TYR A 58 5.86 20.76 -5.39
CA TYR A 58 4.84 21.71 -4.91
C TYR A 58 5.12 22.22 -3.49
N GLY A 59 6.13 21.71 -2.80
CA GLY A 59 6.49 22.12 -1.43
C GLY A 59 5.48 21.68 -0.35
N ILE A 60 4.57 20.76 -0.67
CA ILE A 60 3.55 20.27 0.27
C ILE A 60 4.13 19.07 1.04
N ALA A 61 4.66 19.32 2.23
CA ALA A 61 5.31 18.28 3.04
C ALA A 61 4.37 17.15 3.46
N GLN A 62 3.13 17.47 3.88
CA GLN A 62 2.14 16.50 4.32
C GLN A 62 0.73 16.90 3.84
N VAL A 63 0.15 16.08 2.96
CA VAL A 63 -1.22 16.29 2.44
C VAL A 63 -2.27 16.35 3.56
N LYS A 64 -2.08 15.53 4.61
CA LYS A 64 -2.98 15.51 5.78
C LYS A 64 -2.97 16.83 6.56
N ALA A 65 -1.85 17.54 6.60
CA ALA A 65 -1.75 18.81 7.32
C ALA A 65 -2.56 19.92 6.65
N VAL A 66 -2.66 19.89 5.32
CA VAL A 66 -3.38 20.91 4.53
C VAL A 66 -4.87 20.56 4.37
N THR A 67 -5.16 19.31 3.99
CA THR A 67 -6.54 18.89 3.62
C THR A 67 -7.30 18.19 4.76
N GLY A 68 -6.63 17.84 5.86
CA GLY A 68 -7.20 17.01 6.94
C GLY A 68 -7.36 15.52 6.59
N SER A 69 -7.25 15.15 5.31
CA SER A 69 -7.45 13.79 4.80
C SER A 69 -6.17 13.18 4.22
N LYS A 70 -6.10 11.84 4.18
CA LYS A 70 -5.01 11.12 3.50
C LYS A 70 -5.28 11.03 2.00
N ILE A 71 -4.23 10.92 1.18
CA ILE A 71 -4.32 10.79 -0.29
C ILE A 71 -5.32 9.72 -0.72
N LEU A 72 -5.23 8.50 -0.14
CA LEU A 72 -6.17 7.42 -0.46
C LEU A 72 -7.64 7.76 -0.16
N ARG A 73 -7.92 8.56 0.87
CA ARG A 73 -9.30 8.99 1.18
C ARG A 73 -9.80 10.01 0.14
N LEU A 74 -8.93 10.93 -0.29
CA LEU A 74 -9.26 11.88 -1.36
C LEU A 74 -9.54 11.18 -2.69
N LEU A 75 -8.74 10.17 -3.03
CA LEU A 75 -8.95 9.37 -4.25
C LEU A 75 -10.26 8.57 -4.20
N LYS A 76 -10.62 8.02 -3.02
CA LYS A 76 -11.91 7.31 -2.84
C LYS A 76 -13.11 8.23 -2.99
N LYS A 77 -13.05 9.45 -2.43
CA LYS A 77 -14.12 10.45 -2.58
C LYS A 77 -14.37 10.80 -4.05
N ASN A 78 -13.31 10.86 -4.85
CA ASN A 78 -13.37 11.21 -6.26
C ASN A 78 -13.52 9.98 -7.19
N LEU A 79 -13.76 8.78 -6.64
CA LEU A 79 -13.89 7.51 -7.40
C LEU A 79 -12.68 7.16 -8.28
N LEU A 80 -11.50 7.71 -7.97
CA LEU A 80 -10.23 7.46 -8.68
C LEU A 80 -9.31 6.51 -7.88
N ALA A 81 -9.88 5.78 -6.92
CA ALA A 81 -9.10 4.87 -6.09
C ALA A 81 -8.80 3.57 -6.86
N PRO A 82 -7.57 3.03 -6.74
CA PRO A 82 -7.27 1.73 -7.32
C PRO A 82 -8.06 0.64 -6.59
N GLU A 83 -8.59 -0.32 -7.36
CA GLU A 83 -9.32 -1.49 -6.82
C GLU A 83 -8.42 -2.35 -5.93
N ILE A 84 -7.16 -2.52 -6.36
CA ILE A 84 -6.16 -3.29 -5.65
C ILE A 84 -5.26 -2.33 -4.86
N PRO A 85 -5.00 -2.57 -3.55
CA PRO A 85 -4.06 -1.79 -2.78
C PRO A 85 -2.65 -1.78 -3.41
N GLU A 86 -2.01 -0.61 -3.43
CA GLU A 86 -0.68 -0.40 -4.02
C GLU A 86 0.36 -1.41 -3.50
N ASP A 87 0.39 -1.64 -2.19
CA ASP A 87 1.33 -2.58 -1.56
C ASP A 87 1.21 -4.01 -2.11
N LEU A 88 -0.03 -4.46 -2.37
CA LEU A 88 -0.29 -5.79 -2.91
C LEU A 88 0.12 -5.86 -4.37
N TYR A 89 -0.26 -4.85 -5.16
CA TYR A 89 0.11 -4.73 -6.56
C TYR A 89 1.64 -4.75 -6.75
N MET A 90 2.40 -4.02 -5.94
CA MET A 90 3.86 -3.97 -6.04
C MET A 90 4.53 -5.31 -5.68
N LEU A 91 3.97 -6.08 -4.73
CA LEU A 91 4.48 -7.42 -4.43
C LEU A 91 4.17 -8.42 -5.55
N ILE A 92 2.96 -8.39 -6.12
CA ILE A 92 2.58 -9.24 -7.24
C ILE A 92 3.47 -8.95 -8.45
N LYS A 93 3.65 -7.67 -8.81
CA LYS A 93 4.54 -7.25 -9.90
C LYS A 93 5.96 -7.81 -9.73
N LYS A 94 6.48 -7.79 -8.49
CA LYS A 94 7.79 -8.36 -8.16
C LYS A 94 7.81 -9.89 -8.26
N ALA A 95 6.77 -10.57 -7.78
CA ALA A 95 6.65 -12.03 -7.87
C ALA A 95 6.63 -12.51 -9.33
N VAL A 96 5.87 -11.83 -10.19
CA VAL A 96 5.78 -12.13 -11.64
C VAL A 96 7.16 -11.95 -12.31
N ALA A 97 7.88 -10.88 -11.98
CA ALA A 97 9.23 -10.66 -12.52
C ALA A 97 10.21 -11.78 -12.10
N VAL A 98 10.17 -12.22 -10.83
CA VAL A 98 11.01 -13.33 -10.35
C VAL A 98 10.62 -14.66 -10.98
N ARG A 99 9.32 -14.91 -11.21
CA ARG A 99 8.84 -16.12 -11.89
C ARG A 99 9.34 -16.19 -13.33
N LYS A 100 9.23 -15.08 -14.09
CA LYS A 100 9.77 -14.96 -15.45
C LYS A 100 11.29 -15.17 -15.51
N HIS A 101 12.03 -14.71 -14.50
CA HIS A 101 13.47 -14.98 -14.38
C HIS A 101 13.76 -16.46 -14.18
N LEU A 102 12.99 -17.14 -13.32
CA LEU A 102 13.17 -18.56 -13.00
C LEU A 102 12.78 -19.51 -14.13
N GLU A 103 11.87 -19.10 -15.03
CA GLU A 103 11.54 -19.86 -16.25
C GLU A 103 12.77 -20.12 -17.12
N ARG A 104 13.63 -19.10 -17.26
CA ARG A 104 14.91 -19.19 -17.98
C ARG A 104 16.02 -19.77 -17.10
N ASN A 105 16.04 -19.43 -15.82
CA ASN A 105 17.08 -19.80 -14.86
C ASN A 105 16.60 -20.82 -13.82
N ARG A 106 16.24 -22.04 -14.28
CA ARG A 106 15.63 -23.07 -13.41
C ARG A 106 16.52 -23.54 -12.25
N LYS A 107 17.84 -23.37 -12.36
CA LYS A 107 18.83 -23.80 -11.34
C LYS A 107 19.06 -22.77 -10.23
N ASP A 108 18.54 -21.54 -10.36
CA ASP A 108 18.72 -20.49 -9.35
C ASP A 108 17.90 -20.79 -8.09
N LYS A 109 18.57 -21.30 -7.05
CA LYS A 109 17.96 -21.66 -5.76
C LYS A 109 17.66 -20.43 -4.89
N ASP A 110 18.45 -19.36 -5.00
CA ASP A 110 18.25 -18.14 -4.19
C ASP A 110 16.99 -17.40 -4.65
N SER A 111 16.79 -17.27 -5.97
CA SER A 111 15.57 -16.66 -6.52
C SER A 111 14.31 -17.47 -6.17
N LYS A 112 14.38 -18.81 -6.12
CA LYS A 112 13.28 -19.66 -5.64
C LYS A 112 12.95 -19.39 -4.18
N PHE A 113 13.98 -19.32 -3.32
CA PHE A 113 13.79 -19.00 -1.91
C PHE A 113 13.16 -17.60 -1.73
N ARG A 114 13.66 -16.60 -2.46
CA ARG A 114 13.10 -15.24 -2.43
C ARG A 114 11.66 -15.16 -2.95
N LEU A 115 11.29 -15.97 -3.95
CA LEU A 115 9.92 -16.06 -4.44
C LEU A 115 8.97 -16.54 -3.32
N ILE A 116 9.34 -17.60 -2.60
CA ILE A 116 8.56 -18.11 -1.46
C ILE A 116 8.34 -17.01 -0.40
N LEU A 117 9.37 -16.20 -0.13
CA LEU A 117 9.26 -15.07 0.81
C LEU A 117 8.38 -13.92 0.28
N ILE A 118 8.27 -13.72 -1.02
CA ILE A 118 7.36 -12.75 -1.64
C ILE A 118 5.92 -13.26 -1.56
N GLU A 119 5.68 -14.51 -1.97
CA GLU A 119 4.36 -15.16 -1.92
C GLU A 119 3.82 -15.21 -0.49
N SER A 120 4.67 -15.54 0.49
CA SER A 120 4.30 -15.53 1.91
C SER A 120 3.87 -14.13 2.40
N ARG A 121 4.47 -13.05 1.87
CA ARG A 121 4.05 -11.66 2.18
C ARG A 121 2.71 -11.33 1.53
N ILE A 122 2.50 -11.76 0.30
CA ILE A 122 1.24 -11.59 -0.42
C ILE A 122 0.11 -12.23 0.37
N HIS A 123 0.24 -13.50 0.76
CA HIS A 123 -0.79 -14.19 1.56
C HIS A 123 -1.09 -13.49 2.88
N ARG A 124 -0.07 -12.96 3.57
CA ARG A 124 -0.26 -12.20 4.82
C ARG A 124 -1.00 -10.88 4.59
N LEU A 125 -0.69 -10.16 3.52
CA LEU A 125 -1.37 -8.90 3.18
C LEU A 125 -2.81 -9.15 2.76
N VAL A 126 -3.06 -10.16 1.93
CA VAL A 126 -4.41 -10.54 1.50
C VAL A 126 -5.27 -10.89 2.71
N ARG A 127 -4.75 -11.67 3.68
CA ARG A 127 -5.45 -11.94 4.93
C ARG A 127 -5.83 -10.65 5.66
N ARG A 128 -4.89 -9.74 5.85
CA ARG A 128 -5.15 -8.47 6.55
C ARG A 128 -6.20 -7.60 5.83
N VAL A 129 -6.16 -7.57 4.50
CA VAL A 129 -7.11 -6.79 3.70
C VAL A 129 -8.50 -7.46 3.67
N GLY A 130 -8.55 -8.79 3.67
CA GLY A 130 -9.80 -9.56 3.70
C GLY A 130 -10.49 -9.59 5.07
N ASP A 131 -9.73 -9.63 6.16
CA ASP A 131 -10.26 -9.57 7.53
C ASP A 131 -10.61 -8.13 7.97
N GLY A 132 -9.95 -7.12 7.39
CA GLY A 132 -10.08 -5.71 7.75
C GLY A 132 -10.73 -4.89 6.65
N GLY A 133 -11.90 -5.31 6.17
CA GLY A 133 -12.67 -4.62 5.14
C GLY A 133 -12.82 -3.14 5.45
N ASN A 134 -11.99 -2.31 4.82
CA ASN A 134 -12.19 -0.87 4.60
C ASN A 134 -12.72 -0.03 5.80
N GLU A 135 -12.36 -0.35 7.05
CA GLU A 135 -12.71 0.52 8.18
C GLU A 135 -11.67 1.63 8.29
N GLY A 136 -12.01 2.78 7.71
CA GLY A 136 -11.41 4.05 8.09
C GLY A 136 -11.61 4.23 9.59
N GLY A 137 -10.51 4.40 10.33
CA GLY A 137 -10.54 4.53 11.78
C GLY A 137 -11.56 5.55 12.29
N GLU A 138 -12.67 5.01 12.76
CA GLU A 138 -13.55 5.50 13.81
C GLU A 138 -13.96 4.25 14.60
N GLY A 139 -13.85 4.34 15.93
CA GLY A 139 -13.73 3.17 16.80
C GLY A 139 -14.92 2.21 16.74
N ARG A 140 -14.61 0.91 16.66
CA ARG A 140 -15.51 -0.14 17.15
C ARG A 140 -14.77 -0.99 18.18
N ARG A 141 -15.10 -0.75 19.45
CA ARG A 141 -14.89 -1.67 20.56
C ARG A 141 -15.98 -2.75 20.48
N GLY A 142 -15.56 -4.01 20.59
CA GLY A 142 -16.37 -5.10 21.15
C GLY A 142 -17.29 -5.86 20.20
N GLY A 143 -17.19 -7.20 20.24
CA GLY A 143 -18.15 -8.15 19.68
C GLY A 143 -17.71 -8.79 18.37
N ASP A 144 -17.86 -10.11 18.27
CA ASP A 144 -17.88 -10.90 17.03
C ASP A 144 -16.54 -11.16 16.29
N ARG A 145 -15.72 -12.04 16.90
CA ARG A 145 -14.45 -12.56 16.36
C ARG A 145 -14.52 -13.98 15.76
N GLU A 146 -15.69 -14.60 15.66
CA GLU A 146 -15.76 -16.03 15.32
C GLU A 146 -16.25 -16.34 13.91
N GLU A 147 -17.14 -15.53 13.33
CA GLU A 147 -17.79 -15.89 12.05
C GLU A 147 -16.94 -15.60 10.79
N GLY A 148 -15.87 -14.79 10.91
CA GLY A 148 -14.98 -14.47 9.79
C GLY A 148 -13.89 -15.51 9.50
N ARG A 149 -13.63 -16.44 10.43
CA ARG A 149 -12.50 -17.38 10.33
C ARG A 149 -12.70 -18.45 9.26
N ASP A 150 -13.92 -18.92 9.02
CA ASP A 150 -14.16 -20.07 8.15
C ASP A 150 -14.17 -19.74 6.65
N ARG A 151 -14.56 -18.52 6.28
CA ARG A 151 -14.48 -18.05 4.87
C ARG A 151 -13.03 -17.86 4.38
N ALA A 152 -12.09 -17.60 5.28
CA ALA A 152 -10.67 -17.41 4.95
C ALA A 152 -9.93 -18.72 4.58
N TRP A 153 -10.49 -19.89 4.92
CA TRP A 153 -9.88 -21.19 4.62
C TRP A 153 -10.35 -21.79 3.28
N GLY A 154 -11.54 -21.41 2.77
CA GLY A 154 -12.08 -21.88 1.48
C GLY A 154 -11.27 -21.41 0.26
N GLY A 155 -10.70 -20.21 0.28
CA GLY A 155 -9.94 -19.63 -0.84
C GLY A 155 -8.56 -20.26 -1.08
N ARG A 156 -8.08 -21.13 -0.18
CA ARG A 156 -6.74 -21.73 -0.28
C ARG A 156 -6.63 -22.74 -1.44
N LYS A 157 -7.73 -23.36 -1.85
CA LYS A 157 -7.78 -24.28 -3.01
C LYS A 157 -7.93 -23.51 -4.33
N GLU A 158 -8.75 -22.46 -4.35
CA GLU A 158 -9.02 -21.66 -5.55
C GLU A 158 -7.80 -20.87 -6.02
N TRP A 159 -7.01 -20.31 -5.08
CA TRP A 159 -5.81 -19.55 -5.43
C TRP A 159 -4.71 -20.43 -6.03
N ARG A 160 -4.59 -21.68 -5.56
CA ARG A 160 -3.67 -22.65 -6.17
C ARG A 160 -4.09 -22.94 -7.61
N SER A 161 -5.39 -23.15 -7.86
CA SER A 161 -5.92 -23.45 -9.19
C SER A 161 -5.83 -22.31 -10.21
N LYS A 162 -5.79 -21.03 -9.77
CA LYS A 162 -5.73 -19.87 -10.68
C LYS A 162 -4.31 -19.41 -11.01
N TYR A 163 -3.29 -19.81 -10.23
CA TYR A 163 -1.93 -19.27 -10.33
C TYR A 163 -0.79 -20.31 -10.31
N THR A 164 -1.11 -21.61 -10.31
CA THR A 164 -0.19 -22.68 -10.78
C THR A 164 -0.46 -22.98 -12.23
#